data_AF-A0A914FYH1-F1
#
_entry.id   AF-A0A914FYH1-F1
#
_cell.length_a   1.000
_cell.length_b   1.000
_cell.length_c   1.000
_cell.angle_alpha   90.00
_cell.angle_beta   90.00
_cell.angle_gamma   90.00
#
_symmetry.space_group_name_H-M   'P 1'
#
loop_
_entity.id
_entity.type
_entity.pdbx_description
1 polymer ?
#
loop_
_entity_poly.entity_id
_entity_poly.type
_entity_poly.pdbx_seq_one_letter_code
_entity_poly.pdbx_strand_id
1 'polypeptide(L)'
;MTVSLHRFGNYFFPGTGDMHDIGKGNGKGYSINIPLREGCDDDNYAFIFQPLIKSIVESYEPNVIVLQCGADSLGSDRLGCFNLSFAGHGACVRFVKNLGIPLIVLGGGGYTLRNVARCWAYETSIIIEQDDIIDKTIPLTTEYREFFGPEYTLTPDLPRRIENDLPRRIENGNSKDYLLCIKQDMIETIRSLKSAPSVQLQPEDYFEECFTEYLKKSKKNMRVEQPRW
;
A
#
# COMPACT_ATOMS: atom_id res chain seq x y z
N MET A 1 8.17 8.90 -2.82
CA MET A 1 8.17 7.72 -3.69
C MET A 1 6.89 6.94 -3.46
N THR A 2 6.36 6.29 -4.49
CA THR A 2 5.24 5.34 -4.37
C THR A 2 5.68 3.96 -4.80
N VAL A 3 5.20 2.93 -4.10
CA VAL A 3 5.46 1.52 -4.42
C VAL A 3 4.12 0.80 -4.39
N SER A 4 3.80 0.04 -5.44
CA SER A 4 2.55 -0.71 -5.52
C SER A 4 2.78 -2.12 -6.04
N LEU A 5 2.26 -3.12 -5.30
CA LEU A 5 2.12 -4.50 -5.76
C LEU A 5 0.63 -4.73 -6.03
N HIS A 6 0.27 -5.11 -7.24
CA HIS A 6 -1.14 -5.21 -7.63
C HIS A 6 -1.35 -6.18 -8.80
N ARG A 7 -2.58 -6.65 -8.97
CA ARG A 7 -2.95 -7.42 -10.17
C ARG A 7 -2.94 -6.51 -11.39
N PHE A 8 -2.29 -6.93 -12.47
CA PHE A 8 -2.24 -6.18 -13.72
C PHE A 8 -2.55 -7.06 -14.94
N GLY A 9 -3.08 -6.45 -16.01
CA GLY A 9 -3.48 -7.13 -17.24
C GLY A 9 -4.97 -7.54 -17.29
N ASN A 10 -5.39 -8.14 -18.41
CA ASN A 10 -6.76 -8.61 -18.65
C ASN A 10 -7.86 -7.59 -18.29
N TYR A 11 -7.66 -6.33 -18.71
CA TYR A 11 -8.57 -5.22 -18.45
C TYR A 11 -8.95 -5.03 -16.96
N PHE A 12 -8.06 -5.41 -16.03
CA PHE A 12 -8.30 -5.13 -14.62
C PHE A 12 -8.39 -3.63 -14.35
N PHE A 13 -9.32 -3.23 -13.50
CA PHE A 13 -9.32 -1.88 -12.95
C PHE A 13 -8.04 -1.64 -12.13
N PRO A 14 -7.41 -0.46 -12.20
CA PRO A 14 -7.77 0.72 -13.01
C PRO A 14 -7.17 0.74 -14.42
N GLY A 15 -6.38 -0.27 -14.80
CA GLY A 15 -5.68 -0.32 -16.09
C GLY A 15 -4.34 0.42 -16.14
N THR A 16 -3.85 0.89 -14.99
CA THR A 16 -2.55 1.58 -14.82
C THR A 16 -1.63 0.78 -13.91
N GLY A 17 -0.37 1.20 -13.76
CA GLY A 17 0.62 0.49 -12.93
C GLY A 17 1.37 -0.62 -13.67
N ASP A 18 1.52 -0.49 -15.00
CA ASP A 18 2.47 -1.33 -15.71
C ASP A 18 3.89 -1.16 -15.14
N MET A 19 4.74 -2.18 -15.31
CA MET A 19 6.12 -2.18 -14.84
C MET A 19 6.94 -0.99 -15.39
N HIS A 20 6.58 -0.45 -16.56
CA HIS A 20 7.24 0.70 -17.17
C HIS A 20 6.65 2.05 -16.76
N ASP A 21 5.60 2.08 -15.94
CA ASP A 21 5.04 3.31 -15.38
C ASP A 21 5.90 3.81 -14.20
N ILE A 22 7.00 4.50 -14.56
CA ILE A 22 8.04 4.94 -13.62
C ILE A 22 7.92 6.40 -13.20
N GLY A 23 6.78 7.06 -13.45
CA GLY A 23 6.60 8.49 -13.19
C GLY A 23 7.20 9.40 -14.28
N LYS A 24 7.09 10.72 -14.08
CA LYS A 24 7.44 11.76 -15.08
C LYS A 24 8.21 12.92 -14.46
N GLY A 25 8.97 13.64 -15.29
CA GLY A 25 9.76 14.81 -14.87
C GLY A 25 10.70 14.47 -13.71
N ASN A 26 10.70 15.32 -12.67
CA ASN A 26 11.50 15.12 -11.45
C ASN A 26 11.07 13.87 -10.65
N GLY A 27 9.85 13.36 -10.86
CA GLY A 27 9.36 12.13 -10.22
C GLY A 27 9.69 10.85 -11.00
N LYS A 28 10.38 10.95 -12.16
CA LYS A 28 10.78 9.77 -12.93
C LYS A 28 11.75 8.90 -12.11
N GLY A 29 11.48 7.61 -12.03
CA GLY A 29 12.16 6.63 -11.18
C GLY A 29 11.52 6.47 -9.79
N TYR A 30 10.70 7.43 -9.33
CA TYR A 30 10.14 7.42 -7.96
C TYR A 30 8.72 6.84 -7.87
N SER A 31 8.23 6.21 -8.95
CA SER A 31 7.02 5.39 -8.97
C SER A 31 7.42 3.97 -9.32
N ILE A 32 7.33 3.06 -8.35
CA ILE A 32 7.66 1.64 -8.53
C ILE A 32 6.36 0.85 -8.59
N ASN A 33 6.14 0.17 -9.71
CA ASN A 33 4.95 -0.65 -9.93
C ASN A 33 5.38 -2.10 -10.17
N ILE A 34 4.80 -3.02 -9.40
CA ILE A 34 5.12 -4.44 -9.39
C ILE A 34 3.84 -5.18 -9.83
N PRO A 35 3.65 -5.36 -11.15
CA PRO A 35 2.48 -6.05 -11.66
C PRO A 35 2.58 -7.55 -11.37
N LEU A 36 1.53 -8.11 -10.79
CA LEU A 36 1.39 -9.53 -10.52
C LEU A 36 0.21 -10.11 -11.29
N ARG A 37 0.25 -11.42 -11.52
CA ARG A 37 -0.87 -12.18 -12.09
C ARG A 37 -1.79 -12.67 -10.98
N GLU A 38 -2.99 -13.09 -11.37
CA GLU A 38 -3.95 -13.67 -10.44
C GLU A 38 -3.42 -14.93 -9.75
N GLY A 39 -4.04 -15.25 -8.61
CA GLY A 39 -3.73 -16.41 -7.82
C GLY A 39 -2.43 -16.33 -7.01
N CYS A 40 -1.76 -15.18 -6.96
CA CYS A 40 -0.56 -14.97 -6.13
C CYS A 40 -0.81 -15.39 -4.67
N ASP A 41 0.06 -16.26 -4.15
CA ASP A 41 0.00 -16.80 -2.79
C ASP A 41 1.05 -16.18 -1.87
N ASP A 42 1.02 -16.56 -0.59
CA ASP A 42 1.91 -16.00 0.44
C ASP A 42 3.40 -16.15 0.09
N ASP A 43 3.81 -17.30 -0.43
CA ASP A 43 5.20 -17.59 -0.77
C ASP A 43 5.69 -16.70 -1.93
N ASN A 44 4.86 -16.58 -2.97
CA ASN A 44 5.16 -15.73 -4.12
C ASN A 44 5.21 -14.25 -3.74
N TYR A 45 4.26 -13.82 -2.92
CA TYR A 45 4.17 -12.44 -2.46
C TYR A 45 5.38 -12.09 -1.60
N ALA A 46 5.75 -12.94 -0.63
CA ALA A 46 6.92 -12.75 0.21
C ALA A 46 8.23 -12.74 -0.58
N PHE A 47 8.36 -13.62 -1.59
CA PHE A 47 9.53 -13.72 -2.45
C PHE A 47 9.86 -12.42 -3.20
N ILE A 48 8.83 -11.62 -3.51
CA ILE A 48 8.94 -10.32 -4.18
C ILE A 48 8.98 -9.17 -3.17
N PHE A 49 8.01 -9.13 -2.25
CA PHE A 49 7.79 -8.00 -1.35
C PHE A 49 9.02 -7.69 -0.49
N GLN A 50 9.52 -8.67 0.27
CA GLN A 50 10.59 -8.43 1.23
C GLN A 50 11.88 -7.91 0.59
N PRO A 51 12.45 -8.54 -0.46
CA PRO A 51 13.70 -8.05 -1.05
C PRO A 51 13.52 -6.69 -1.73
N LEU A 52 12.39 -6.46 -2.43
CA LEU A 52 12.19 -5.17 -3.11
C LEU A 52 11.98 -4.03 -2.12
N ILE A 53 11.13 -4.21 -1.11
CA ILE A 53 10.92 -3.18 -0.08
C ILE A 53 12.21 -2.89 0.67
N LYS A 54 13.01 -3.92 1.00
CA LYS A 54 14.34 -3.73 1.59
C LYS A 54 15.23 -2.84 0.72
N SER A 55 15.40 -3.20 -0.56
CA SER A 55 16.24 -2.42 -1.48
C SER A 55 15.71 -1.01 -1.71
N ILE A 56 14.40 -0.81 -1.74
CA ILE A 56 13.77 0.51 -1.83
C ILE A 56 14.12 1.36 -0.60
N VAL A 57 13.97 0.81 0.60
CA VAL A 57 14.24 1.56 1.84
C VAL A 57 15.72 1.91 1.95
N GLU A 58 16.62 1.00 1.58
CA GLU A 58 18.07 1.24 1.52
C GLU A 58 18.46 2.31 0.49
N SER A 59 17.75 2.40 -0.64
CA SER A 59 18.07 3.35 -1.71
C SER A 59 17.38 4.70 -1.57
N TYR A 60 16.13 4.71 -1.08
CA TYR A 60 15.30 5.90 -0.95
C TYR A 60 15.47 6.59 0.41
N GLU A 61 15.85 5.86 1.46
CA GLU A 61 16.04 6.36 2.83
C GLU A 61 14.84 7.17 3.38
N PRO A 62 13.62 6.60 3.42
CA PRO A 62 12.45 7.33 3.87
C PRO A 62 12.49 7.67 5.37
N ASN A 63 12.07 8.88 5.75
CA ASN A 63 11.89 9.24 7.15
C ASN A 63 10.55 8.77 7.74
N VAL A 64 9.56 8.47 6.89
CA VAL A 64 8.23 7.98 7.27
C VAL A 64 7.75 7.00 6.19
N ILE A 65 7.06 5.94 6.60
CA ILE A 65 6.36 5.02 5.72
C ILE A 65 4.85 5.16 5.95
N VAL A 66 4.09 5.26 4.85
CA VAL A 66 2.64 5.13 4.84
C VAL A 66 2.30 3.80 4.16
N LEU A 67 1.82 2.83 4.94
CA LEU A 67 1.47 1.50 4.47
C LEU A 67 -0.05 1.38 4.32
N GLN A 68 -0.50 1.15 3.08
CA GLN A 68 -1.90 0.90 2.77
C GLN A 68 -2.15 -0.62 2.80
N CYS A 69 -2.93 -1.09 3.77
CA CYS A 69 -3.23 -2.50 4.02
C CYS A 69 -4.57 -2.91 3.39
N GLY A 70 -4.64 -2.87 2.05
CA GLY A 70 -5.81 -3.34 1.31
C GLY A 70 -6.06 -4.84 1.55
N ALA A 71 -7.22 -5.18 2.09
CA ALA A 71 -7.64 -6.53 2.43
C ALA A 71 -8.28 -7.28 1.24
N ASP A 72 -8.45 -6.63 0.09
CA ASP A 72 -8.92 -7.27 -1.15
C ASP A 72 -7.86 -8.18 -1.80
N SER A 73 -6.60 -8.10 -1.37
CA SER A 73 -5.56 -9.06 -1.74
C SER A 73 -5.70 -10.43 -1.04
N LEU A 74 -6.57 -10.55 -0.03
CA LEU A 74 -6.84 -11.82 0.63
C LEU A 74 -7.57 -12.80 -0.29
N GLY A 75 -7.32 -14.09 -0.04
CA GLY A 75 -8.09 -15.16 -0.64
C GLY A 75 -9.59 -15.02 -0.34
N SER A 76 -10.43 -15.33 -1.35
CA SER A 76 -11.89 -15.23 -1.25
C SER A 76 -12.42 -13.83 -0.94
N ASP A 77 -11.69 -12.80 -1.36
CA ASP A 77 -12.30 -11.51 -1.60
C ASP A 77 -13.32 -11.56 -2.76
N ARG A 78 -14.33 -10.69 -2.74
CA ARG A 78 -15.37 -10.65 -3.78
C ARG A 78 -14.84 -10.11 -5.10
N LEU A 79 -13.95 -9.11 -5.05
CA LEU A 79 -13.40 -8.42 -6.23
C LEU A 79 -11.95 -8.80 -6.49
N GLY A 80 -11.18 -9.02 -5.42
CA GLY A 80 -9.80 -9.45 -5.48
C GLY A 80 -9.61 -10.84 -6.08
N CYS A 81 -8.42 -11.07 -6.63
CA CYS A 81 -8.08 -12.30 -7.33
C CYS A 81 -6.71 -12.87 -6.90
N PHE A 82 -6.27 -12.56 -5.68
CA PHE A 82 -5.10 -13.20 -5.06
C PHE A 82 -5.54 -14.29 -4.07
N ASN A 83 -4.56 -15.03 -3.56
CA ASN A 83 -4.74 -16.15 -2.63
C ASN A 83 -3.99 -15.90 -1.30
N LEU A 84 -3.81 -14.64 -0.89
CA LEU A 84 -3.10 -14.35 0.36
C LEU A 84 -3.89 -14.82 1.58
N SER A 85 -3.19 -15.37 2.56
CA SER A 85 -3.74 -15.63 3.88
C SER A 85 -3.63 -14.40 4.79
N PHE A 86 -4.32 -14.43 5.93
CA PHE A 86 -4.13 -13.45 7.00
C PHE A 86 -2.67 -13.40 7.47
N ALA A 87 -1.98 -14.55 7.50
CA ALA A 87 -0.59 -14.64 7.93
C ALA A 87 0.36 -14.04 6.89
N GLY A 88 0.16 -14.31 5.61
CA GLY A 88 0.98 -13.74 4.53
C GLY A 88 0.82 -12.23 4.40
N HIS A 89 -0.42 -11.75 4.52
CA HIS A 89 -0.71 -10.32 4.53
C HIS A 89 -0.11 -9.62 5.76
N GLY A 90 -0.36 -10.16 6.97
CA GLY A 90 0.24 -9.66 8.21
C GLY A 90 1.77 -9.73 8.24
N ALA A 91 2.40 -10.70 7.55
CA ALA A 91 3.86 -10.76 7.43
C ALA A 91 4.44 -9.52 6.72
N CYS A 92 3.69 -8.90 5.80
CA CYS A 92 4.10 -7.66 5.15
C CYS A 92 4.12 -6.49 6.15
N VAL A 93 3.08 -6.38 6.99
CA VAL A 93 3.03 -5.37 8.07
C VAL A 93 4.16 -5.58 9.06
N ARG A 94 4.38 -6.82 9.51
CA ARG A 94 5.47 -7.17 10.44
C ARG A 94 6.82 -6.79 9.86
N PHE A 95 7.06 -7.11 8.59
CA PHE A 95 8.30 -6.76 7.90
C PHE A 95 8.53 -5.24 7.88
N VAL A 96 7.53 -4.45 7.47
CA VAL A 96 7.65 -2.99 7.38
C VAL A 96 7.83 -2.35 8.76
N LYS A 97 7.07 -2.81 9.77
CA LYS A 97 7.21 -2.36 11.16
C LYS A 97 8.61 -2.59 11.69
N ASN A 98 9.21 -3.74 11.39
CA ASN A 98 10.56 -4.10 11.85
C ASN A 98 11.69 -3.30 11.18
N LEU A 99 11.39 -2.48 10.17
CA LEU A 99 12.37 -1.53 9.61
C LEU A 99 12.68 -0.38 10.59
N GLY A 100 11.86 -0.16 11.62
CA GLY A 100 12.12 0.86 12.64
C GLY A 100 11.91 2.31 12.16
N ILE A 101 11.23 2.49 11.03
CA ILE A 101 10.90 3.80 10.46
C ILE A 101 9.49 4.20 10.93
N PRO A 102 9.24 5.47 11.31
CA PRO A 102 7.89 5.95 11.64
C PRO A 102 6.85 5.48 10.63
N LEU A 103 5.82 4.78 11.13
CA LEU A 103 4.87 4.04 10.30
C LEU A 103 3.44 4.53 10.54
N ILE A 104 2.76 4.90 9.45
CA ILE A 104 1.32 5.14 9.41
C ILE A 104 0.69 3.97 8.65
N VAL A 105 -0.28 3.28 9.27
CA VAL A 105 -1.00 2.17 8.64
C VAL A 105 -2.42 2.61 8.32
N LEU A 106 -2.85 2.38 7.09
CA LEU A 106 -4.18 2.69 6.57
C LEU A 106 -4.89 1.41 6.13
N GLY A 107 -6.22 1.41 6.12
CA GLY A 107 -7.02 0.35 5.49
C GLY A 107 -7.05 0.50 3.96
N GLY A 108 -8.19 0.21 3.35
CA GLY A 108 -8.47 0.46 1.93
C GLY A 108 -9.46 -0.55 1.36
N GLY A 109 -9.16 -1.09 0.17
CA GLY A 109 -10.00 -2.10 -0.49
C GLY A 109 -10.21 -3.36 0.38
N GLY A 110 -11.32 -4.05 0.18
CA GLY A 110 -11.72 -5.21 0.95
C GLY A 110 -13.24 -5.40 0.92
N TYR A 111 -13.70 -6.46 0.26
CA TYR A 111 -15.10 -6.60 -0.16
C TYR A 111 -15.76 -7.86 0.41
N THR A 112 -14.98 -8.75 1.04
CA THR A 112 -15.49 -9.75 1.98
C THR A 112 -15.38 -9.22 3.41
N LEU A 113 -16.37 -8.43 3.85
CA LEU A 113 -16.32 -7.62 5.09
C LEU A 113 -15.87 -8.39 6.35
N ARG A 114 -16.34 -9.62 6.55
CA ARG A 114 -15.91 -10.45 7.69
C ARG A 114 -14.41 -10.73 7.69
N ASN A 115 -13.80 -10.85 6.51
CA ASN A 115 -12.35 -11.08 6.37
C ASN A 115 -11.60 -9.76 6.50
N VAL A 116 -12.18 -8.62 6.07
CA VAL A 116 -11.60 -7.29 6.33
C VAL A 116 -11.45 -7.05 7.84
N ALA A 117 -12.52 -7.30 8.60
CA ALA A 117 -12.49 -7.15 10.05
C ALA A 117 -11.43 -8.06 10.71
N ARG A 118 -11.32 -9.32 10.26
CA ARG A 118 -10.29 -10.27 10.70
C ARG A 118 -8.87 -9.78 10.40
N CYS A 119 -8.65 -9.34 9.16
CA CYS A 119 -7.36 -8.88 8.67
C CYS A 119 -6.85 -7.72 9.50
N TRP A 120 -7.65 -6.65 9.59
CA TRP A 120 -7.22 -5.42 10.26
C TRP A 120 -7.13 -5.61 11.78
N ALA A 121 -7.95 -6.47 12.39
CA ALA A 121 -7.77 -6.85 13.80
C ALA A 121 -6.46 -7.61 14.03
N TYR A 122 -6.13 -8.57 13.16
CA TYR A 122 -4.87 -9.31 13.23
C TYR A 122 -3.66 -8.41 12.97
N GLU A 123 -3.68 -7.57 11.93
CA GLU A 123 -2.61 -6.61 11.66
C GLU A 123 -2.45 -5.59 12.79
N THR A 124 -3.55 -5.16 13.42
CA THR A 124 -3.48 -4.32 14.62
C THR A 124 -2.72 -5.03 15.73
N SER A 125 -2.98 -6.32 15.96
CA SER A 125 -2.23 -7.10 16.95
C SER A 125 -0.73 -7.15 16.66
N ILE A 126 -0.32 -7.19 15.39
CA ILE A 126 1.09 -7.12 14.96
C ILE A 126 1.67 -5.73 15.26
N ILE A 127 0.91 -4.67 15.00
CA ILE A 127 1.33 -3.28 15.23
C ILE A 127 1.59 -3.02 16.72
N ILE A 128 0.75 -3.57 17.60
CA ILE A 128 0.90 -3.45 19.06
C ILE A 128 1.76 -4.56 19.69
N GLU A 129 2.39 -5.42 18.88
CA GLU A 129 3.27 -6.52 19.33
C GLU A 129 2.58 -7.53 20.24
N GLN A 130 1.30 -7.82 19.98
CA GLN A 130 0.48 -8.80 20.72
C GLN A 130 0.01 -9.97 19.85
N ASP A 131 0.53 -10.10 18.62
CA ASP A 131 0.12 -11.17 17.69
C ASP A 131 0.48 -12.59 18.14
N ASP A 132 1.45 -12.72 19.05
CA ASP A 132 1.82 -14.00 19.66
C ASP A 132 0.86 -14.45 20.78
N ILE A 133 0.13 -13.52 21.39
CA ILE A 133 -0.73 -13.79 22.56
C ILE A 133 -2.21 -13.55 22.32
N ILE A 134 -2.58 -12.93 21.20
CA ILE A 134 -3.98 -12.68 20.86
C ILE A 134 -4.76 -14.00 20.76
N ASP A 135 -5.88 -14.08 21.47
CA ASP A 135 -6.79 -15.21 21.32
C ASP A 135 -7.38 -15.18 19.90
N LYS A 136 -7.17 -16.29 19.18
CA LYS A 136 -7.70 -16.44 17.83
C LYS A 136 -9.21 -16.66 17.84
N THR A 137 -9.81 -17.00 18.98
CA THR A 137 -11.27 -17.13 19.09
C THR A 137 -11.89 -15.74 19.03
N ILE A 138 -12.88 -15.55 18.16
CA ILE A 138 -13.67 -14.30 18.16
C ILE A 138 -14.31 -14.16 19.55
N PRO A 139 -14.29 -12.99 20.20
CA PRO A 139 -14.91 -12.82 21.51
C PRO A 139 -16.42 -13.09 21.50
N LEU A 140 -16.96 -13.65 22.59
CA LEU A 140 -18.40 -13.86 22.77
C LEU A 140 -19.16 -12.53 22.88
N THR A 141 -18.49 -11.47 23.32
CA THR A 141 -19.05 -10.11 23.47
C THR A 141 -19.12 -9.34 22.16
N THR A 142 -18.61 -9.88 21.05
CA THR A 142 -18.64 -9.23 19.74
C THR A 142 -20.09 -9.15 19.22
N GLU A 143 -20.63 -7.95 19.05
CA GLU A 143 -22.01 -7.71 18.58
C GLU A 143 -22.32 -8.46 17.27
N TYR A 144 -21.38 -8.43 16.32
CA TYR A 144 -21.52 -9.06 15.00
C TYR A 144 -20.90 -10.46 14.92
N ARG A 145 -20.82 -11.19 16.05
CA ARG A 145 -20.16 -12.50 16.14
C ARG A 145 -20.67 -13.51 15.10
N GLU A 146 -21.97 -13.52 14.84
CA GLU A 146 -22.60 -14.48 13.93
C GLU A 146 -22.04 -14.43 12.51
N PHE A 147 -21.55 -13.27 12.06
CA PHE A 147 -20.93 -13.10 10.74
C PHE A 147 -19.58 -13.82 10.58
N PHE A 148 -18.99 -14.27 11.69
CA PHE A 148 -17.70 -14.97 11.71
C PHE A 148 -17.86 -16.50 11.78
N GLY A 149 -19.09 -17.02 11.74
CA GLY A 149 -19.34 -18.45 11.61
C GLY A 149 -18.94 -19.01 10.23
N PRO A 150 -18.77 -20.34 10.13
CA PRO A 150 -18.89 -21.32 11.22
C PRO A 150 -17.64 -21.42 12.11
N GLU A 151 -16.50 -20.86 11.71
CA GLU A 151 -15.23 -21.12 12.40
C GLU A 151 -15.05 -20.27 13.67
N TYR A 152 -15.69 -19.10 13.74
CA TYR A 152 -15.59 -18.14 14.87
C TYR A 152 -14.15 -17.87 15.32
N THR A 153 -13.23 -17.87 14.37
CA THR A 153 -11.80 -17.59 14.58
C THR A 153 -11.37 -16.35 13.81
N LEU A 154 -10.30 -15.71 14.28
CA LEU A 154 -9.69 -14.50 13.77
C LEU A 154 -8.96 -14.76 12.45
N THR A 155 -8.23 -15.87 12.36
CA THR A 155 -7.45 -16.23 11.17
C THR A 155 -7.86 -17.61 10.66
N PRO A 156 -9.11 -17.79 10.17
CA PRO A 156 -9.51 -19.05 9.57
C PRO A 156 -8.69 -19.27 8.30
N ASP A 157 -8.49 -20.54 7.95
CA ASP A 157 -8.03 -20.87 6.61
C ASP A 157 -9.05 -20.34 5.62
N LEU A 158 -8.61 -19.47 4.71
CA LEU A 158 -9.50 -18.90 3.71
C LEU A 158 -9.78 -19.98 2.67
N PRO A 159 -11.03 -20.52 2.62
CA PRO A 159 -11.39 -21.44 1.57
C PRO A 159 -11.30 -20.67 0.27
N ARG A 160 -11.01 -21.41 -0.77
CA ARG A 160 -10.76 -20.92 -2.11
C ARG A 160 -12.14 -20.74 -2.74
N ARG A 161 -12.41 -19.62 -3.45
CA ARG A 161 -13.71 -19.27 -4.06
C ARG A 161 -14.64 -20.47 -4.30
N ILE A 162 -15.89 -20.39 -3.86
CA ILE A 162 -16.90 -21.41 -4.20
C ILE A 162 -17.24 -21.22 -5.68
N GLU A 163 -16.80 -22.16 -6.51
CA GLU A 163 -17.14 -22.21 -7.92
C GLU A 163 -17.73 -23.59 -8.20
N ASN A 164 -18.98 -23.64 -8.66
CA ASN A 164 -19.76 -24.88 -8.80
C ASN A 164 -19.81 -25.72 -7.51
N ASP A 165 -20.10 -25.08 -6.37
CA ASP A 165 -20.19 -25.70 -5.04
C ASP A 165 -18.91 -26.43 -4.56
N LEU A 166 -17.76 -26.17 -5.20
CA LEU A 166 -16.47 -26.73 -4.81
C LEU A 166 -15.47 -25.60 -4.48
N PRO A 167 -14.71 -25.71 -3.39
CA PRO A 167 -13.69 -24.73 -3.06
C PRO A 167 -12.49 -24.85 -4.02
N ARG A 168 -12.28 -23.87 -4.91
CA ARG A 168 -11.15 -23.87 -5.87
C ARG A 168 -10.25 -22.64 -5.73
N ARG A 169 -8.92 -22.88 -5.72
CA ARG A 169 -7.91 -21.79 -5.73
C ARG A 169 -7.92 -21.24 -7.12
N ILE A 170 -7.86 -19.91 -7.21
CA ILE A 170 -7.46 -19.28 -8.45
C ILE A 170 -6.08 -19.86 -8.77
N GLU A 171 -5.93 -20.42 -9.97
CA GLU A 171 -4.67 -20.96 -10.42
C GLU A 171 -3.60 -19.88 -10.32
N ASN A 172 -2.45 -20.21 -9.73
CA ASN A 172 -1.41 -19.22 -9.53
C ASN A 172 -0.69 -18.97 -10.85
N GLY A 173 -0.98 -17.83 -11.49
CA GLY A 173 -0.38 -17.44 -12.77
C GLY A 173 1.06 -16.92 -12.65
N ASN A 174 1.61 -16.83 -11.44
CA ASN A 174 2.92 -16.24 -11.14
C ASN A 174 4.00 -17.31 -11.09
N SER A 175 4.49 -17.74 -12.26
CA SER A 175 5.62 -18.68 -12.31
C SER A 175 6.87 -18.08 -11.67
N LYS A 176 7.76 -18.95 -11.16
CA LYS A 176 9.03 -18.51 -10.56
C LYS A 176 9.86 -17.65 -11.52
N ASP A 177 9.92 -18.03 -12.79
CA ASP A 177 10.68 -17.28 -13.81
C ASP A 177 10.09 -15.90 -14.06
N TYR A 178 8.75 -15.77 -14.08
CA TYR A 178 8.07 -14.49 -14.21
C TYR A 178 8.39 -13.57 -13.03
N LEU A 179 8.30 -14.09 -11.80
CA LEU A 179 8.62 -13.35 -10.57
C LEU A 179 10.11 -12.98 -10.51
N LEU A 180 11.00 -13.87 -10.93
CA LEU A 180 12.44 -13.60 -11.01
C LEU A 180 12.75 -12.46 -11.98
N CYS A 181 12.12 -12.45 -13.16
CA CYS A 181 12.28 -11.38 -14.15
C CYS A 181 11.86 -10.04 -13.57
N ILE A 182 10.64 -9.95 -13.02
CA ILE A 182 10.14 -8.72 -12.38
C ILE A 182 11.10 -8.25 -11.28
N LYS A 183 11.53 -9.16 -10.41
CA LYS A 183 12.42 -8.82 -9.30
C LYS A 183 13.75 -8.27 -9.79
N GLN A 184 14.33 -8.84 -10.85
CA GLN A 184 15.59 -8.36 -11.44
C GLN A 184 15.41 -6.97 -12.04
N ASP A 185 14.39 -6.77 -12.87
CA ASP A 185 14.10 -5.49 -13.52
C ASP A 185 13.84 -4.39 -12.49
N MET A 186 13.11 -4.72 -11.42
CA MET A 186 12.84 -3.79 -10.32
C MET A 186 14.10 -3.45 -9.52
N ILE A 187 14.96 -4.43 -9.22
CA ILE A 187 16.23 -4.17 -8.53
C ILE A 187 17.14 -3.25 -9.37
N GLU A 188 17.19 -3.44 -10.69
CA GLU A 188 17.94 -2.56 -11.57
C GLU A 188 17.37 -1.14 -11.59
N THR A 189 16.05 -1.03 -11.66
CA THR A 189 15.35 0.26 -11.55
C THR A 189 15.66 0.95 -10.22
N ILE A 190 15.61 0.21 -9.10
CA ILE A 190 15.90 0.72 -7.76
C ILE A 190 17.36 1.19 -7.65
N ARG A 191 18.32 0.46 -8.23
CA ARG A 191 19.75 0.87 -8.23
C ARG A 191 20.01 2.18 -8.98
N SER A 192 19.15 2.53 -9.93
CA SER A 192 19.27 3.79 -10.68
C SER A 192 18.73 5.00 -9.90
N LEU A 193 18.07 4.77 -8.76
CA LEU A 193 17.54 5.83 -7.92
C LEU A 193 18.68 6.65 -7.32
N LYS A 194 18.50 7.97 -7.35
CA LYS A 194 19.16 8.84 -6.38
C LYS A 194 18.39 8.74 -5.07
N SER A 195 19.03 9.01 -3.93
CA SER A 195 18.37 9.07 -2.63
C SER A 195 17.17 10.02 -2.63
N ALA A 196 16.35 10.00 -1.57
CA ALA A 196 15.14 10.82 -1.51
C ALA A 196 15.39 12.25 -2.03
N PRO A 197 14.64 12.70 -3.06
CA PRO A 197 14.85 14.03 -3.60
C PRO A 197 14.53 14.99 -2.48
N SER A 198 15.53 15.77 -2.06
CA SER A 198 15.34 16.77 -1.02
C SER A 198 14.28 17.74 -1.51
N VAL A 199 13.10 17.67 -0.93
CA VAL A 199 12.08 18.70 -1.14
C VAL A 199 12.49 19.85 -0.25
N GLN A 200 13.02 20.91 -0.87
CA GLN A 200 13.14 22.19 -0.20
C GLN A 200 11.72 22.60 0.21
N LEU A 201 11.44 22.61 1.51
CA LEU A 201 10.09 22.84 2.06
C LEU A 201 9.51 24.20 1.66
N GLN A 202 10.34 25.14 1.19
CA GLN A 202 9.94 26.43 0.61
C GLN A 202 10.96 26.90 -0.44
N PRO A 203 10.54 27.49 -1.57
CA PRO A 203 11.43 28.33 -2.36
C PRO A 203 11.87 29.52 -1.49
N GLU A 204 13.17 29.86 -1.49
CA GLU A 204 13.70 31.03 -0.76
C GLU A 204 12.93 32.33 -1.08
N ASP A 205 12.37 32.41 -2.29
CA ASP A 205 11.79 33.63 -2.83
C ASP A 205 10.28 33.76 -2.65
N TYR A 206 9.59 32.75 -2.10
CA TYR A 206 8.11 32.76 -2.05
C TYR A 206 7.56 33.88 -1.17
N PHE A 207 8.23 34.17 -0.04
CA PHE A 207 7.86 35.31 0.79
C PHE A 207 8.30 36.64 0.19
N GLU A 208 9.45 36.72 -0.48
CA GLU A 208 9.89 37.97 -1.11
C GLU A 208 8.95 38.38 -2.25
N GLU A 209 8.54 37.47 -3.12
CA GLU A 209 7.60 37.77 -4.21
C GLU A 209 6.23 38.17 -3.68
N CYS A 210 5.64 37.39 -2.76
CA CYS A 210 4.34 37.71 -2.17
C CYS A 210 4.36 39.02 -1.38
N PHE A 211 5.42 39.29 -0.62
CA PHE A 211 5.55 40.53 0.16
C PHE A 211 5.77 41.74 -0.76
N THR A 212 6.57 41.58 -1.82
CA THR A 212 6.77 42.63 -2.84
C THR A 212 5.48 42.93 -3.59
N GLU A 213 4.68 41.91 -3.93
CA GLU A 213 3.38 42.08 -4.58
C GLU A 213 2.36 42.76 -3.65
N TYR A 214 2.35 42.38 -2.37
CA TYR A 214 1.52 43.01 -1.34
C TYR A 214 1.87 44.49 -1.16
N LEU A 215 3.16 44.83 -1.07
CA LEU A 215 3.63 46.22 -0.97
C LEU A 215 3.33 47.04 -2.24
N LYS A 216 3.38 46.42 -3.43
CA LYS A 216 2.97 47.07 -4.68
C LYS A 216 1.46 47.36 -4.70
N LYS A 217 0.63 46.44 -4.22
CA LYS A 217 -0.83 46.61 -4.12
C LYS A 217 -1.21 47.66 -3.06
N SER A 218 -0.55 47.69 -1.91
CA SER A 218 -0.84 48.66 -0.84
C SER A 218 -0.48 50.10 -1.22
N LYS A 219 0.64 50.32 -1.94
CA LYS A 219 1.03 51.66 -2.44
C LYS A 219 0.11 52.18 -3.56
N LYS A 220 -0.53 51.30 -4.34
CA LYS A 220 -1.45 51.70 -5.42
C LYS A 220 -2.81 52.19 -4.91
N ASN A 221 -3.24 51.70 -3.73
CA ASN A 221 -4.49 52.08 -3.08
C ASN A 221 -4.39 53.34 -2.19
N MET A 222 -3.22 54.00 -2.14
CA MET A 222 -2.97 55.19 -1.31
C MET A 222 -2.99 56.52 -2.10
N ARG A 223 -3.59 56.53 -3.32
CA ARG A 223 -3.94 57.79 -4.00
C ARG A 223 -5.26 58.30 -3.43
N VAL A 224 -5.12 59.16 -2.43
CA VAL A 224 -6.15 59.93 -1.74
C VAL A 224 -7.07 60.62 -2.74
N GLU A 225 -8.35 60.22 -2.79
CA GLU A 225 -9.40 61.11 -3.28
C GLU A 225 -9.61 62.19 -2.22
N GLN A 226 -9.34 63.45 -2.57
CA GLN A 226 -9.68 64.59 -1.70
C GLN A 226 -11.20 64.75 -1.67
N PRO A 227 -11.82 64.95 -0.48
CA PRO A 227 -13.25 65.14 -0.39
C PRO A 227 -13.64 66.47 -1.06
N ARG A 228 -14.67 66.44 -1.91
CA ARG A 228 -15.34 67.65 -2.37
C ARG A 228 -16.43 68.02 -1.37
N TRP A 229 -16.31 69.25 -0.86
CA TRP A 229 -17.16 70.01 0.07
C TRP A 229 -16.96 69.71 1.55
#